data_AF-A0A1Y3B9J4-F1
#
_entry.id   AF-A0A1Y3B9J4-F1
#
_cell.length_a   1.000
_cell.length_b   1.000
_cell.length_c   1.000
_cell.angle_alpha   90.00
_cell.angle_beta   90.00
_cell.angle_gamma   90.00
#
_symmetry.space_group_name_H-M   'P 1'
#
loop_
_entity.id
_entity.type
_entity.pdbx_description
1 polymer ?
#
loop_
_entity_poly.entity_id
_entity_poly.type
_entity_poly.pdbx_seq_one_letter_code
_entity_poly.pdbx_strand_id
1 'polypeptide(L)'
;FLTLYARYKQVNFYIEKYFKNAGIGISERLRKNNKYFVIFGSGFSFGLIILGNFRNTEQPVEHAVGFVLLIVVLVSIFFMTKICDDLYSFKRIESEPITIRCVGWIIFISTVIFLILSGIALLQLDSIFRWFDNEQRANWQPDQPGYLLITFGAFFEWLMINCFPIYFFSISHRMRNFNQWHQMQ
;
A
#
# COMPACT_ATOMS: atom_id res chain seq x y z
N PHE A 1 3.01 8.68 -7.44
CA PHE A 1 4.18 8.55 -8.34
C PHE A 1 5.39 9.40 -7.93
N LEU A 2 5.29 10.74 -7.86
CA LEU A 2 6.45 11.62 -7.57
C LEU A 2 7.24 11.24 -6.31
N THR A 3 6.55 10.98 -5.19
CA THR A 3 7.16 10.53 -3.93
C THR A 3 7.97 9.24 -4.08
N LEU A 4 7.51 8.30 -4.90
CA LEU A 4 8.20 7.02 -5.13
C LEU A 4 9.49 7.24 -5.93
N TYR A 5 9.42 8.07 -6.97
CA TYR A 5 10.57 8.38 -7.83
C TYR A 5 11.65 9.17 -7.07
N ALA A 6 11.24 10.20 -6.32
CA ALA A 6 12.16 10.97 -5.48
C ALA A 6 12.85 10.06 -4.44
N ARG A 7 12.08 9.18 -3.79
CA ARG A 7 12.63 8.20 -2.84
C ARG A 7 13.59 7.22 -3.51
N TYR A 8 13.27 6.76 -4.72
CA TYR A 8 14.14 5.88 -5.49
C TYR A 8 15.51 6.50 -5.77
N LYS A 9 15.53 7.78 -6.21
CA LYS A 9 16.77 8.53 -6.44
C LYS A 9 17.55 8.74 -5.14
N GLN A 10 16.85 9.03 -4.03
CA GLN A 10 17.45 9.12 -2.70
C GLN A 10 18.17 7.85 -2.28
N VAL A 11 17.53 6.69 -2.43
CA VAL A 11 18.12 5.41 -2.05
C VAL A 11 19.29 5.05 -2.96
N ASN A 12 19.22 5.31 -4.27
CA ASN A 12 20.35 5.11 -5.18
C ASN A 12 21.57 5.95 -4.80
N PHE A 13 21.35 7.22 -4.44
CA PHE A 13 22.41 8.09 -3.93
C PHE A 13 23.07 7.50 -2.66
N TYR A 14 22.27 7.00 -1.71
CA TYR A 14 22.84 6.36 -0.51
C TYR A 14 23.69 5.14 -0.86
N ILE A 15 23.23 4.30 -1.79
CA ILE A 15 23.96 3.12 -2.24
C ILE A 15 25.32 3.52 -2.82
N GLU A 16 25.36 4.53 -3.69
CA GLU A 16 26.60 4.99 -4.32
C GLU A 16 27.56 5.66 -3.33
N LYS A 17 27.04 6.47 -2.41
CA LYS A 17 27.86 7.22 -1.47
C LYS A 17 28.40 6.39 -0.32
N TYR A 18 27.58 5.50 0.24
CA TYR A 18 27.87 4.81 1.49
C TYR A 18 28.14 3.31 1.33
N PHE A 19 27.66 2.70 0.24
CA PHE A 19 27.72 1.24 0.06
C PHE A 19 28.55 0.79 -1.13
N LYS A 20 29.17 1.70 -1.89
CA LYS A 20 30.06 1.35 -3.02
C LYS A 20 31.21 0.43 -2.61
N ASN A 21 31.72 0.59 -1.39
CA ASN A 21 32.80 -0.22 -0.81
C ASN A 21 32.32 -1.11 0.35
N ALA A 22 31.01 -1.13 0.65
CA ALA A 22 30.46 -2.03 1.67
C ALA A 22 30.33 -3.45 1.09
N GLY A 23 30.20 -4.45 1.96
CA GLY A 23 30.04 -5.85 1.54
C GLY A 23 28.98 -6.01 0.45
N ILE A 24 29.36 -6.72 -0.63
CA ILE A 24 28.61 -6.83 -1.90
C ILE A 24 27.12 -7.14 -1.67
N GLY A 25 26.80 -7.99 -0.69
CA GLY A 25 25.42 -8.43 -0.42
C GLY A 25 24.44 -7.35 0.04
N ILE A 26 24.88 -6.33 0.80
CA ILE A 26 23.95 -5.28 1.28
C ILE A 26 23.61 -4.30 0.15
N SER A 27 24.61 -3.92 -0.64
CA SER A 27 24.43 -3.01 -1.78
C SER A 27 23.47 -3.60 -2.83
N GLU A 28 23.65 -4.88 -3.17
CA GLU A 28 22.78 -5.58 -4.11
C GLU A 28 21.34 -5.72 -3.59
N ARG A 29 21.18 -6.10 -2.31
CA ARG A 29 19.87 -6.18 -1.66
C ARG A 29 19.13 -4.83 -1.68
N LEU A 30 19.81 -3.74 -1.35
CA LEU A 30 19.23 -2.39 -1.38
C LEU A 30 18.80 -2.01 -2.80
N ARG A 31 19.61 -2.28 -3.83
CA ARG A 31 19.23 -2.02 -5.23
C ARG A 31 17.98 -2.81 -5.64
N LYS A 32 17.93 -4.10 -5.29
CA LYS A 32 16.79 -4.98 -5.59
C LYS A 32 15.51 -4.51 -4.88
N ASN A 33 15.60 -4.22 -3.59
CA ASN A 33 14.47 -3.70 -2.81
C ASN A 33 13.99 -2.35 -3.34
N ASN A 34 14.90 -1.45 -3.70
CA ASN A 34 14.57 -0.13 -4.26
C ASN A 34 13.82 -0.25 -5.59
N LYS A 35 14.24 -1.17 -6.46
CA LYS A 35 13.55 -1.46 -7.73
C LYS A 35 12.14 -1.98 -7.48
N TYR A 36 11.97 -2.96 -6.57
CA TYR A 36 10.64 -3.51 -6.29
C TYR A 36 9.72 -2.49 -5.62
N PHE A 37 10.22 -1.68 -4.69
CA PHE A 37 9.46 -0.58 -4.09
C PHE A 37 8.82 0.32 -5.15
N VAL A 38 9.57 0.73 -6.19
CA VAL A 38 9.02 1.56 -7.27
C VAL A 38 8.01 0.80 -8.14
N ILE A 39 8.29 -0.45 -8.51
CA ILE A 39 7.39 -1.25 -9.34
C ILE A 39 6.05 -1.43 -8.65
N PHE A 40 6.04 -1.91 -7.41
CA PHE A 40 4.82 -2.15 -6.65
C PHE A 40 4.13 -0.84 -6.24
N GLY A 41 4.87 0.20 -5.87
CA GLY A 41 4.30 1.51 -5.59
C GLY A 41 3.63 2.15 -6.83
N SER A 42 4.14 1.88 -8.03
CA SER A 42 3.51 2.32 -9.28
C SER A 42 2.20 1.59 -9.53
N GLY A 43 2.17 0.26 -9.32
CA GLY A 43 0.94 -0.54 -9.37
C GLY A 43 -0.15 -0.01 -8.43
N PHE A 44 0.23 0.31 -7.19
CA PHE A 44 -0.67 0.95 -6.23
C PHE A 44 -1.24 2.29 -6.73
N SER A 45 -0.43 3.12 -7.39
CA SER A 45 -0.89 4.41 -7.92
C SER A 45 -1.99 4.20 -8.97
N PHE A 46 -1.88 3.17 -9.82
CA PHE A 46 -2.94 2.79 -10.75
C PHE A 46 -4.19 2.26 -10.03
N GLY A 47 -4.02 1.45 -8.98
CA GLY A 47 -5.13 0.95 -8.16
C GLY A 47 -5.97 2.06 -7.54
N LEU A 48 -5.32 3.10 -6.99
CA LEU A 48 -6.02 4.28 -6.45
C LEU A 48 -6.80 5.05 -7.53
N ILE A 49 -6.24 5.20 -8.73
CA ILE A 49 -6.95 5.86 -9.84
C ILE A 49 -8.21 5.07 -10.18
N ILE A 50 -8.12 3.75 -10.29
CA ILE A 50 -9.28 2.92 -10.59
C ILE A 50 -10.32 3.03 -9.48
N LEU A 51 -9.97 2.80 -8.22
CA LEU A 51 -10.95 2.86 -7.12
C LEU A 51 -11.58 4.24 -6.93
N GLY A 52 -10.82 5.32 -7.19
CA GLY A 52 -11.35 6.68 -7.13
C GLY A 52 -12.33 7.01 -8.24
N ASN A 53 -12.33 6.27 -9.36
CA ASN A 53 -13.18 6.53 -10.52
C ASN A 53 -14.30 5.49 -10.70
N PHE A 54 -14.10 4.24 -10.25
CA PHE A 54 -15.03 3.14 -10.45
C PHE A 54 -15.67 2.74 -9.10
N ARG A 55 -16.95 3.06 -8.93
CA ARG A 55 -17.70 2.79 -7.69
C ARG A 55 -18.12 1.32 -7.65
N ASN A 56 -17.95 0.66 -6.51
CA ASN A 56 -18.32 -0.75 -6.31
C ASN A 56 -19.81 -1.04 -6.57
N THR A 57 -20.68 -0.07 -6.31
CA THR A 57 -22.12 -0.19 -6.53
C THR A 57 -22.48 -0.26 -8.02
N GLU A 58 -21.72 0.40 -8.90
CA GLU A 58 -22.03 0.53 -10.33
C GLU A 58 -21.14 -0.40 -11.19
N GLN A 59 -19.87 -0.50 -10.84
CA GLN A 59 -18.79 -1.13 -11.62
C GLN A 59 -17.95 -2.06 -10.72
N PRO A 60 -18.52 -3.19 -10.24
CA PRO A 60 -17.89 -4.04 -9.23
C PRO A 60 -16.64 -4.75 -9.74
N VAL A 61 -16.57 -5.05 -11.05
CA VAL A 61 -15.43 -5.73 -11.66
C VAL A 61 -14.22 -4.81 -11.71
N GLU A 62 -14.40 -3.60 -12.24
CA GLU A 62 -13.37 -2.57 -12.31
C GLU A 62 -12.91 -2.18 -10.91
N HIS A 63 -13.85 -2.04 -9.97
CA HIS A 63 -13.55 -1.79 -8.57
C HIS A 63 -12.69 -2.91 -7.96
N ALA A 64 -13.03 -4.19 -8.21
CA ALA A 64 -12.23 -5.33 -7.75
C ALA A 64 -10.81 -5.34 -8.35
N VAL A 65 -10.65 -4.99 -9.62
CA VAL A 65 -9.32 -4.83 -10.26
C VAL A 65 -8.52 -3.73 -9.57
N GLY A 66 -9.15 -2.59 -9.28
CA GLY A 66 -8.54 -1.51 -8.51
C GLY A 66 -8.10 -1.96 -7.11
N PHE A 67 -8.93 -2.75 -6.43
CA PHE A 67 -8.62 -3.31 -5.11
C PHE A 67 -7.45 -4.30 -5.15
N VAL A 68 -7.38 -5.20 -6.14
CA VAL A 68 -6.23 -6.10 -6.32
C VAL A 68 -4.94 -5.31 -6.51
N LEU A 69 -4.98 -4.23 -7.29
CA LEU A 69 -3.85 -3.33 -7.46
C LEU A 69 -3.53 -2.52 -6.20
N LEU A 70 -4.48 -2.28 -5.29
CA LEU A 70 -4.16 -1.73 -3.97
C LEU A 70 -3.37 -2.71 -3.11
N ILE A 71 -3.73 -3.99 -3.09
CA ILE A 71 -3.06 -4.99 -2.24
C ILE A 71 -1.55 -5.03 -2.50
N VAL A 72 -1.12 -4.76 -3.74
CA VAL A 72 0.31 -4.73 -4.09
C VAL A 72 1.10 -3.65 -3.32
N VAL A 73 0.42 -2.67 -2.72
CA VAL A 73 1.04 -1.67 -1.83
C VAL A 73 1.65 -2.30 -0.59
N LEU A 74 1.10 -3.41 -0.08
CA LEU A 74 1.66 -4.12 1.07
C LEU A 74 3.08 -4.60 0.77
N VAL A 75 3.30 -5.04 -0.47
CA VAL A 75 4.63 -5.43 -0.97
C VAL A 75 5.54 -4.19 -1.06
N SER A 76 5.04 -3.06 -1.55
CA SER A 76 5.78 -1.79 -1.56
C SER A 76 6.15 -1.32 -0.14
N ILE A 77 5.23 -1.39 0.81
CA ILE A 77 5.44 -1.04 2.23
C ILE A 77 6.50 -1.95 2.84
N PHE A 78 6.45 -3.26 2.57
CA PHE A 78 7.45 -4.22 3.02
C PHE A 78 8.85 -3.84 2.52
N PHE A 79 9.01 -3.61 1.21
CA PHE A 79 10.31 -3.22 0.66
C PHE A 79 10.79 -1.87 1.20
N MET A 80 9.90 -0.88 1.33
CA MET A 80 10.24 0.42 1.92
C MET A 80 10.71 0.27 3.38
N THR A 81 10.04 -0.57 4.16
CA THR A 81 10.43 -0.88 5.54
C THR A 81 11.81 -1.50 5.58
N LYS A 82 12.07 -2.51 4.73
CA LYS A 82 13.39 -3.16 4.63
C LYS A 82 14.49 -2.20 4.22
N ILE A 83 14.24 -1.30 3.28
CA ILE A 83 15.19 -0.25 2.89
C ILE A 83 15.51 0.63 4.10
N CYS A 84 14.50 1.11 4.82
CA CYS A 84 14.73 1.93 6.00
C CYS A 84 15.45 1.18 7.12
N ASP A 85 15.14 -0.10 7.34
CA ASP A 85 15.84 -0.94 8.33
C ASP A 85 17.32 -1.10 7.98
N ASP A 86 17.64 -1.35 6.71
CA ASP A 86 19.01 -1.47 6.22
C ASP A 86 19.77 -0.14 6.38
N LEU A 87 19.13 0.99 6.06
CA LEU A 87 19.73 2.33 6.20
C LEU A 87 19.88 2.76 7.68
N TYR A 88 18.97 2.35 8.56
CA TYR A 88 19.08 2.60 10.00
C TYR A 88 20.18 1.74 10.62
N SER A 89 20.20 0.44 10.29
CA SER A 89 21.19 -0.51 10.81
C SER A 89 22.60 -0.15 10.35
N PHE A 90 22.75 0.32 9.11
CA PHE A 90 24.03 0.75 8.58
C PHE A 90 24.30 2.23 8.94
N LYS A 91 25.11 2.44 9.97
CA LYS A 91 25.58 3.79 10.40
C LYS A 91 24.46 4.80 10.71
N ARG A 92 23.21 4.36 10.89
CA ARG A 92 22.05 5.23 11.16
C ARG A 92 21.92 6.37 10.15
N ILE A 93 22.05 6.05 8.85
CA ILE A 93 21.89 7.02 7.76
C ILE A 93 20.50 7.68 7.83
N GLU A 94 19.50 6.92 8.23
CA GLU A 94 18.14 7.41 8.48
C GLU A 94 17.66 7.03 9.89
N SER A 95 16.56 7.66 10.34
CA SER A 95 15.85 7.27 11.55
C SER A 95 15.10 5.95 11.38
N GLU A 96 14.79 5.29 12.50
CA GLU A 96 14.06 4.03 12.50
C GLU A 96 12.64 4.16 11.89
N PRO A 97 12.16 3.20 11.06
CA PRO A 97 10.88 3.29 10.36
C PRO A 97 9.65 2.92 11.19
N ILE A 98 9.56 3.38 12.44
CA ILE A 98 8.46 3.02 13.38
C ILE A 98 7.08 3.32 12.77
N THR A 99 6.84 4.56 12.32
CA THR A 99 5.54 4.96 11.74
C THR A 99 5.18 4.14 10.50
N ILE A 100 6.16 3.85 9.63
CA ILE A 100 5.94 3.03 8.43
C ILE A 100 5.55 1.60 8.81
N ARG A 101 6.19 1.01 9.83
CA ARG A 101 5.84 -0.32 10.34
C ARG A 101 4.44 -0.35 10.94
N CYS A 102 4.11 0.60 11.82
CA CYS A 102 2.80 0.68 12.45
C CYS A 102 1.68 0.82 11.42
N VAL A 103 1.84 1.76 10.48
CA VAL A 103 0.86 1.97 9.39
C VAL A 103 0.77 0.74 8.49
N GLY A 104 1.91 0.11 8.17
CA GLY A 104 1.93 -1.12 7.38
C GLY A 104 1.14 -2.27 8.02
N TRP A 105 1.25 -2.44 9.34
CA TRP A 105 0.46 -3.43 10.08
C TRP A 105 -1.03 -3.08 10.10
N ILE A 106 -1.39 -1.81 10.31
CA ILE A 106 -2.80 -1.38 10.29
C ILE A 106 -3.41 -1.64 8.91
N ILE A 107 -2.71 -1.30 7.84
CA ILE A 107 -3.14 -1.57 6.46
C ILE A 107 -3.32 -3.08 6.27
N PHE A 108 -2.30 -3.89 6.61
CA PHE A 108 -2.36 -5.35 6.45
C PHE A 108 -3.55 -5.99 7.19
N ILE A 109 -3.71 -5.67 8.47
CA ILE A 109 -4.79 -6.21 9.30
C ILE A 109 -6.15 -5.77 8.76
N SER A 110 -6.29 -4.49 8.40
CA SER A 110 -7.53 -3.96 7.83
C SER A 110 -7.88 -4.64 6.50
N THR A 111 -6.91 -4.87 5.62
CA THR A 111 -7.10 -5.61 4.36
C THR A 111 -7.58 -7.04 4.64
N VAL A 112 -6.95 -7.76 5.56
CA VAL A 112 -7.32 -9.15 5.88
C VAL A 112 -8.74 -9.21 6.46
N ILE A 113 -9.08 -8.32 7.40
CA ILE A 113 -10.42 -8.27 7.98
C ILE A 113 -11.46 -7.94 6.91
N PHE A 114 -11.21 -6.94 6.06
CA PHE A 114 -12.09 -6.60 4.93
C PHE A 114 -12.35 -7.80 4.02
N LEU A 115 -11.29 -8.52 3.61
CA LEU A 115 -11.41 -9.68 2.72
C LEU A 115 -12.21 -10.82 3.37
N ILE A 116 -11.98 -11.09 4.65
CA ILE A 116 -12.72 -12.12 5.40
C ILE A 116 -14.19 -11.73 5.53
N LEU A 117 -14.49 -10.51 5.98
CA LEU A 117 -15.87 -10.05 6.19
C LEU A 117 -16.64 -10.01 4.87
N SER A 118 -16.04 -9.48 3.81
CA SER A 118 -16.65 -9.44 2.48
C SER A 118 -16.85 -10.85 1.92
N GLY A 119 -15.86 -11.73 2.08
CA GLY A 119 -15.98 -13.13 1.67
C GLY A 119 -17.13 -13.85 2.37
N ILE A 120 -17.26 -13.72 3.69
CA ILE A 120 -18.37 -14.32 4.46
C ILE A 120 -19.71 -13.67 4.06
N ALA A 121 -19.76 -12.35 3.85
CA ALA A 121 -20.98 -11.67 3.40
C ALA A 121 -21.48 -12.23 2.06
N LEU A 122 -20.57 -12.48 1.12
CA LEU A 122 -20.89 -13.07 -0.18
C LEU A 122 -21.36 -14.52 -0.07
N LEU A 123 -20.80 -15.30 0.87
CA LEU A 123 -21.24 -16.68 1.12
C LEU A 123 -22.64 -16.76 1.76
N GLN A 124 -23.14 -15.67 2.35
CA GLN A 124 -24.49 -15.59 2.90
C GLN A 124 -25.54 -15.22 1.84
N LEU A 125 -25.13 -14.87 0.63
CA LEU A 125 -26.05 -14.66 -0.49
C LEU A 125 -26.48 -16.01 -1.06
N ASP A 126 -27.75 -16.12 -1.46
CA ASP A 126 -28.29 -17.32 -2.13
C ASP A 126 -27.51 -17.71 -3.40
N SER A 127 -26.86 -16.73 -4.03
CA SER A 127 -26.00 -16.92 -5.19
C SER A 127 -24.96 -15.80 -5.30
N ILE A 128 -23.74 -16.16 -5.70
CA ILE A 128 -22.69 -15.16 -6.02
C ILE A 128 -23.11 -14.23 -7.16
N PHE A 129 -24.02 -14.64 -8.03
CA PHE A 129 -24.53 -13.77 -9.10
C PHE A 129 -25.33 -12.58 -8.57
N ARG A 130 -25.92 -12.68 -7.37
CA ARG A 130 -26.57 -11.53 -6.72
C ARG A 130 -25.59 -10.43 -6.36
N TRP A 131 -24.31 -10.75 -6.18
CA TRP A 131 -23.29 -9.70 -6.01
C TRP A 131 -23.11 -8.87 -7.27
N PHE A 132 -23.41 -9.39 -8.46
CA PHE A 132 -23.33 -8.64 -9.71
C PHE A 132 -24.62 -7.86 -10.02
N ASP A 133 -25.69 -8.06 -9.25
CA ASP A 133 -26.91 -7.27 -9.35
C ASP A 133 -26.73 -5.87 -8.71
N ASN A 134 -26.83 -4.83 -9.53
CA ASN A 134 -26.66 -3.45 -9.11
C ASN A 134 -27.76 -3.01 -8.13
N GLU A 135 -29.01 -3.43 -8.33
CA GLU A 135 -30.11 -3.05 -7.45
C GLU A 135 -29.93 -3.65 -6.06
N GLN A 136 -29.50 -4.92 -6.00
CA GLN A 136 -29.16 -5.58 -4.75
C GLN A 136 -28.04 -4.84 -4.00
N ARG A 137 -26.96 -4.43 -4.68
CA ARG A 137 -25.85 -3.71 -4.04
C ARG A 137 -26.23 -2.29 -3.61
N ALA A 138 -27.02 -1.58 -4.42
CA ALA A 138 -27.44 -0.22 -4.14
C ALA A 138 -28.47 -0.14 -2.99
N ASN A 139 -29.30 -1.17 -2.85
CA ASN A 139 -30.42 -1.19 -1.91
C ASN A 139 -30.30 -2.31 -0.86
N TRP A 140 -29.08 -2.77 -0.56
CA TRP A 140 -28.86 -3.82 0.44
C TRP A 140 -29.39 -3.34 1.80
N GLN A 141 -30.42 -4.01 2.33
CA GLN A 141 -31.10 -3.58 3.55
C GLN A 141 -30.52 -4.23 4.81
N PRO A 142 -30.64 -3.59 6.00
CA PRO A 142 -30.10 -4.12 7.26
C PRO A 142 -30.60 -5.49 7.70
N ASP A 143 -31.80 -5.88 7.29
CA ASP A 143 -32.44 -7.16 7.58
C ASP A 143 -32.02 -8.28 6.61
N GLN A 144 -31.32 -7.95 5.54
CA GLN A 144 -30.87 -8.92 4.55
C GLN A 144 -29.57 -9.63 4.98
N PRO A 145 -29.38 -10.91 4.58
CA PRO A 145 -28.15 -11.66 4.85
C PRO A 145 -26.91 -10.89 4.37
N GLY A 146 -25.79 -11.00 5.10
CA GLY A 146 -24.51 -10.39 4.74
C GLY A 146 -24.40 -8.88 4.95
N TYR A 147 -25.50 -8.13 5.18
CA TYR A 147 -25.47 -6.67 5.26
C TYR A 147 -24.51 -6.12 6.32
N LEU A 148 -24.59 -6.63 7.55
CA LEU A 148 -23.71 -6.16 8.63
C LEU A 148 -22.24 -6.45 8.32
N LEU A 149 -21.96 -7.63 7.77
CA LEU A 149 -20.60 -8.05 7.44
C LEU A 149 -20.00 -7.20 6.33
N ILE A 150 -20.74 -6.92 5.25
CA ILE A 150 -20.25 -6.07 4.16
C ILE A 150 -20.08 -4.62 4.62
N THR A 151 -20.96 -4.13 5.50
CA THR A 151 -20.86 -2.78 6.09
C THR A 151 -19.61 -2.64 6.98
N PHE A 152 -19.38 -3.61 7.87
CA PHE A 152 -18.15 -3.63 8.68
C PHE A 152 -16.91 -3.84 7.81
N GLY A 153 -17.00 -4.67 6.76
CA GLY A 153 -15.94 -4.82 5.76
C GLY A 153 -15.58 -3.47 5.14
N ALA A 154 -16.57 -2.73 4.63
CA ALA A 154 -16.37 -1.41 4.04
C ALA A 154 -15.68 -0.45 5.01
N PHE A 155 -16.03 -0.47 6.31
CA PHE A 155 -15.31 0.31 7.31
C PHE A 155 -13.80 0.01 7.34
N PHE A 156 -13.40 -1.27 7.30
CA PHE A 156 -11.98 -1.65 7.27
C PHE A 156 -11.29 -1.31 5.95
N GLU A 157 -12.00 -1.40 4.82
CA GLU A 157 -11.50 -0.90 3.53
C GLU A 157 -11.18 0.59 3.61
N TRP A 158 -12.11 1.39 4.15
CA TRP A 158 -11.90 2.83 4.32
C TRP A 158 -10.80 3.16 5.33
N LEU A 159 -10.69 2.39 6.43
CA LEU A 159 -9.60 2.53 7.39
C LEU A 159 -8.23 2.31 6.73
N MET A 160 -8.12 1.26 5.90
CA MET A 160 -6.93 0.98 5.09
C MET A 160 -6.61 2.14 4.14
N ILE A 161 -7.60 2.62 3.37
CA ILE A 161 -7.41 3.72 2.41
C ILE A 161 -6.91 5.00 3.10
N ASN A 162 -7.49 5.34 4.25
CA ASN A 162 -7.11 6.53 5.02
C ASN A 162 -5.73 6.43 5.67
N CYS A 163 -5.15 5.23 5.76
CA CYS A 163 -3.79 5.03 6.23
C CYS A 163 -2.72 5.30 5.15
N PHE A 164 -3.07 5.27 3.85
CA PHE A 164 -2.10 5.54 2.79
C PHE A 164 -1.51 6.96 2.83
N PRO A 165 -2.28 8.05 3.06
CA PRO A 165 -1.71 9.38 3.24
C PRO A 165 -0.65 9.43 4.35
N ILE A 166 -0.89 8.77 5.49
CA ILE A 166 0.06 8.72 6.62
C ILE A 166 1.36 8.02 6.20
N TYR A 167 1.26 6.92 5.46
CA TYR A 167 2.41 6.22 4.89
C TYR A 167 3.22 7.14 3.95
N PHE A 168 2.57 7.82 3.00
CA PHE A 168 3.28 8.70 2.06
C PHE A 168 3.85 9.96 2.73
N PHE A 169 3.18 10.51 3.74
CA PHE A 169 3.75 11.60 4.55
C PHE A 169 4.97 11.14 5.33
N SER A 170 4.98 9.91 5.84
CA SER A 170 6.16 9.34 6.51
C SER A 170 7.36 9.22 5.58
N ILE A 171 7.15 8.81 4.33
CA ILE A 171 8.22 8.79 3.30
C ILE A 171 8.66 10.22 2.96
N SER A 172 7.69 11.12 2.75
CA SER A 172 7.97 12.51 2.37
C SER A 172 8.73 13.26 3.46
N HIS A 173 8.45 12.99 4.72
CA HIS A 173 9.20 13.54 5.85
C HIS A 173 10.68 13.08 5.83
N ARG A 174 10.94 11.79 5.53
CA ARG A 174 12.31 11.26 5.39
C ARG A 174 13.06 11.92 4.24
N MET A 175 12.38 12.14 3.12
CA MET A 175 12.92 12.86 1.97
C MET A 175 13.25 14.31 2.35
N ARG A 176 12.36 15.00 3.06
CA ARG A 176 12.59 16.39 3.49
C ARG A 176 13.84 16.54 4.36
N ASN A 177 14.12 15.56 5.21
CA ASN A 177 15.29 15.58 6.10
C ASN A 177 16.62 15.24 5.39
N PHE A 178 16.59 14.95 4.09
CA PHE A 178 17.79 14.70 3.31
C PHE A 178 18.42 16.01 2.82
N ASN A 179 19.58 16.36 3.35
CA ASN A 179 20.21 17.67 3.07
C ASN A 179 21.03 17.71 1.77
N GLN A 180 21.13 16.58 1.04
CA GLN A 180 22.07 16.43 -0.08
C GLN A 180 21.36 16.36 -1.44
N TRP A 181 20.15 16.92 -1.55
CA TRP A 181 19.39 16.97 -2.81
C TRP A 181 20.18 17.60 -3.96
N HIS A 182 21.00 18.62 -3.69
CA HIS A 182 21.84 19.30 -4.67
C HIS A 182 22.94 18.41 -5.29
N GLN A 183 23.26 17.26 -4.66
CA GLN A 183 24.28 16.32 -5.13
C GLN A 183 23.71 15.24 -6.05
N MET A 184 22.40 15.27 -6.32
CA MET A 184 21.72 14.36 -7.23
C MET A 184 21.67 14.96 -8.63
N GLN A 185 22.77 14.87 -9.36
CA GLN A 185 22.81 15.15 -10.80
C GLN A 185 22.85 13.83 -11.57
#